data_AF-Q6CKT2-F1
#
_entry.id   AF-Q6CKT2-F1
#
_cell.length_a   1.000
_cell.length_b   1.000
_cell.length_c   1.000
_cell.angle_alpha   90.00
_cell.angle_beta   90.00
_cell.angle_gamma   90.00
#
_symmetry.space_group_name_H-M   'P 1'
#
loop_
_entity.id
_entity.type
_entity.pdbx_description
1 polymer ?
#
loop_
_entity_poly.entity_id
_entity_poly.type
_entity_poly.pdbx_seq_one_letter_code
_entity_poly.pdbx_strand_id
1 'polypeptide(L)'
;MFSRFFTRSVSTGVESRAVFDNFLQFVKTPQTLRPYIYRKKNANRLLAMDLKDPETKLPIQPRPSVLRPSASVLNSVILNASSAEELENMVRDWKNITPRRKEFWSYLIPQHLQNMLLTSTFKFGALGAVLNVLYQIQPLLVKAKQLEAYNVDVWYNTVLMCQLHRNAFQNVQDSGMVERGLRKLSSTVTKREDTTGLTKEIVQALGRQQNVEVKLPNFARNIEINLPSIDVSTASQNQLRTFLTKNTTQYLLSRTALDFGSTEAKLQQFVENYQAVLAQNSVADIYDKYVSQYKQLLTQKATESETTEEAHADAQAEETK
;
A
#
# COMPACT_ATOMS: atom_id res chain seq x y z
N MET A 1 16.57 -38.57 -16.82
CA MET A 1 16.49 -37.70 -15.63
C MET A 1 16.53 -36.26 -16.12
N PHE A 2 15.39 -35.55 -16.16
CA PHE A 2 15.36 -34.15 -16.60
C PHE A 2 15.28 -33.24 -15.39
N SER A 3 16.40 -32.60 -15.07
CA SER A 3 16.52 -31.55 -14.06
C SER A 3 15.68 -30.34 -14.49
N ARG A 4 14.59 -30.07 -13.76
CA ARG A 4 13.87 -28.80 -13.87
C ARG A 4 14.72 -27.73 -13.20
N PHE A 5 15.48 -26.99 -13.99
CA PHE A 5 16.06 -25.73 -13.56
C PHE A 5 14.92 -24.74 -13.29
N PHE A 6 14.71 -24.40 -12.02
CA PHE A 6 13.89 -23.27 -11.61
C PHE A 6 14.71 -22.01 -11.85
N THR A 7 14.59 -21.43 -13.04
CA THR A 7 15.05 -20.05 -13.28
C THR A 7 14.10 -19.10 -12.55
N ARG A 8 14.53 -18.53 -11.43
CA ARG A 8 13.88 -17.36 -10.83
C ARG A 8 14.03 -16.21 -11.80
N SER A 9 12.94 -15.84 -12.47
CA SER A 9 12.90 -14.66 -13.32
C SER A 9 13.04 -13.38 -12.50
N VAL A 10 13.90 -12.48 -12.98
CA VAL A 10 14.16 -11.14 -12.44
C VAL A 10 13.15 -10.11 -13.02
N SER A 11 12.12 -10.55 -13.77
CA SER A 11 11.14 -9.69 -14.49
C SER A 11 9.77 -9.49 -13.81
N THR A 12 9.60 -9.88 -12.54
CA THR A 12 8.26 -10.06 -11.93
C THR A 12 7.38 -8.79 -11.93
N GLY A 13 7.97 -7.59 -11.87
CA GLY A 13 7.25 -6.33 -11.86
C GLY A 13 6.60 -5.97 -13.20
N VAL A 14 7.36 -6.06 -14.30
CA VAL A 14 6.89 -5.73 -15.66
C VAL A 14 5.82 -6.73 -16.12
N GLU A 15 6.02 -8.01 -15.81
CA GLU A 15 5.02 -9.05 -16.09
C GLU A 15 3.75 -8.85 -15.26
N SER A 16 3.88 -8.51 -13.97
CA SER A 16 2.72 -8.21 -13.12
C SER A 16 1.94 -7.02 -13.62
N ARG A 17 2.62 -5.97 -14.11
CA ARG A 17 1.98 -4.79 -14.69
C ARG A 17 1.18 -5.15 -15.94
N ALA A 18 1.78 -5.87 -16.87
CA ALA A 18 1.09 -6.31 -18.09
C ALA A 18 -0.13 -7.18 -17.77
N VAL A 19 -0.03 -8.08 -16.78
CA VAL A 19 -1.17 -8.91 -16.33
C VAL A 19 -2.28 -8.05 -15.73
N PHE A 20 -1.93 -7.06 -14.91
CA PHE A 20 -2.91 -6.17 -14.28
C PHE A 20 -3.58 -5.24 -15.31
N ASP A 21 -2.83 -4.68 -16.26
CA ASP A 21 -3.37 -3.80 -17.30
C ASP A 21 -4.32 -4.56 -18.23
N ASN A 22 -4.00 -5.81 -18.59
CA ASN A 22 -4.91 -6.70 -19.31
C ASN A 22 -6.21 -6.96 -18.54
N PHE A 23 -6.10 -7.14 -17.21
CA PHE A 23 -7.26 -7.29 -16.35
C PHE A 23 -8.11 -6.01 -16.29
N LEU A 24 -7.49 -4.83 -16.16
CA LEU A 24 -8.20 -3.54 -16.20
C LEU A 24 -8.91 -3.31 -17.53
N GLN A 25 -8.28 -3.66 -18.65
CA GLN A 25 -8.90 -3.55 -19.97
C GLN A 25 -10.14 -4.44 -20.10
N PHE A 26 -10.08 -5.67 -19.57
CA PHE A 26 -11.24 -6.55 -19.47
C PHE A 26 -12.37 -5.95 -18.63
N VAL A 27 -12.03 -5.34 -17.49
CA VAL A 27 -13.00 -4.67 -16.61
C VAL A 27 -13.68 -3.50 -17.32
N LYS A 28 -12.90 -2.65 -18.00
CA LYS A 28 -13.40 -1.48 -18.74
C LYS A 28 -14.27 -1.87 -19.94
N THR A 29 -13.99 -3.00 -20.59
CA THR A 29 -14.76 -3.48 -21.76
C THR A 29 -16.27 -3.61 -21.47
N PRO A 30 -17.15 -3.08 -22.34
CA PRO A 30 -18.60 -3.23 -22.23
C PRO A 30 -19.02 -4.71 -22.13
N GLN A 31 -19.97 -5.01 -21.24
CA GLN A 31 -20.37 -6.40 -20.95
C GLN A 31 -20.92 -7.14 -22.18
N THR A 32 -21.57 -6.41 -23.09
CA THR A 32 -22.08 -6.92 -24.37
C THR A 32 -20.97 -7.36 -25.33
N LEU A 33 -19.82 -6.68 -25.31
CA LEU A 33 -18.67 -6.96 -26.18
C LEU A 33 -17.74 -8.04 -25.63
N ARG A 34 -17.71 -8.25 -24.31
CA ARG A 34 -16.82 -9.22 -23.66
C ARG A 34 -16.91 -10.64 -24.25
N PRO A 35 -18.09 -11.22 -24.53
CA PRO A 35 -18.18 -12.56 -25.11
C PRO A 35 -17.58 -12.64 -26.51
N TYR A 36 -17.57 -11.56 -27.28
CA TYR A 36 -17.00 -11.54 -28.63
C TYR A 36 -15.49 -11.36 -28.59
N ILE A 37 -15.01 -10.44 -27.74
CA ILE A 37 -13.59 -10.09 -27.63
C ILE A 37 -12.79 -11.18 -26.93
N TYR A 38 -13.28 -11.74 -25.81
CA TYR A 38 -12.50 -12.60 -24.92
C TYR A 38 -12.83 -14.10 -25.02
N ARG A 39 -13.57 -14.54 -26.06
CA ARG A 39 -13.84 -15.96 -26.32
C ARG A 39 -13.43 -16.34 -27.73
N LYS A 40 -12.47 -17.28 -27.84
CA LYS A 40 -11.93 -17.75 -29.13
C LYS A 40 -13.02 -18.18 -30.14
N LYS A 41 -14.08 -18.83 -29.67
CA LYS A 41 -15.19 -19.30 -30.53
C LYS A 41 -15.95 -18.19 -31.28
N ASN A 42 -15.86 -16.94 -30.81
CA ASN A 42 -16.57 -15.80 -31.39
C ASN A 42 -15.64 -14.92 -32.25
N ALA A 43 -14.39 -15.32 -32.49
CA ALA A 43 -13.40 -14.53 -33.23
C ALA A 43 -13.88 -14.15 -34.65
N ASN A 44 -14.40 -15.10 -35.42
CA ASN A 44 -14.90 -14.84 -36.77
C ASN A 44 -16.11 -13.89 -36.77
N ARG A 45 -16.96 -13.98 -35.73
CA ARG A 45 -18.11 -13.08 -35.57
C ARG A 45 -17.68 -11.67 -35.16
N LEU A 46 -16.61 -11.52 -34.38
CA LEU A 46 -16.05 -10.22 -34.04
C LEU A 46 -15.48 -9.53 -35.28
N LEU A 47 -14.74 -10.27 -36.11
CA LEU A 47 -14.21 -9.74 -37.38
C LEU A 47 -15.33 -9.28 -38.32
N ALA A 48 -16.45 -10.01 -38.37
CA ALA A 48 -17.61 -9.65 -39.19
C ALA A 48 -18.42 -8.45 -38.67
N MET A 49 -18.23 -8.02 -37.41
CA MET A 49 -18.96 -6.89 -36.83
C MET A 49 -18.30 -5.52 -37.10
N ASP A 50 -17.11 -5.50 -37.71
CA ASP A 50 -16.32 -4.28 -38.03
C ASP A 50 -16.22 -3.26 -36.88
N LEU A 51 -16.18 -3.77 -35.64
CA LEU A 51 -16.05 -2.93 -34.45
C LEU A 51 -14.65 -2.35 -34.40
N LYS A 52 -14.57 -1.01 -34.29
CA LYS A 52 -13.32 -0.28 -34.12
C LYS A 52 -13.13 0.10 -32.66
N ASP A 53 -11.89 0.01 -32.20
CA ASP A 53 -11.49 0.52 -30.90
C ASP A 53 -11.62 2.06 -30.91
N PRO A 54 -12.34 2.67 -29.96
CA PRO A 54 -12.50 4.12 -29.91
C PRO A 54 -11.19 4.90 -29.74
N GLU A 55 -10.15 4.31 -29.14
CA GLU A 55 -8.87 4.99 -28.92
C GLU A 55 -7.94 4.87 -30.14
N THR A 56 -7.80 3.66 -30.70
CA THR A 56 -6.85 3.39 -31.78
C THR A 56 -7.45 3.48 -33.18
N LYS A 57 -8.79 3.53 -33.29
CA LYS A 57 -9.56 3.44 -34.55
C LYS A 57 -9.30 2.18 -35.38
N LEU A 58 -8.55 1.21 -34.83
CA LEU A 58 -8.23 -0.06 -35.45
C LEU A 58 -9.33 -1.10 -35.16
N PRO A 59 -9.48 -2.13 -36.01
CA PRO A 59 -10.41 -3.23 -35.75
C PRO A 59 -10.07 -3.93 -34.43
N ILE A 60 -11.09 -4.20 -33.62
CA ILE A 60 -10.91 -4.90 -32.34
C ILE A 60 -10.52 -6.36 -32.63
N GLN A 61 -9.31 -6.72 -32.26
CA GLN A 61 -8.81 -8.08 -32.40
C GLN A 61 -9.32 -9.01 -31.29
N PRO A 62 -9.55 -10.31 -31.59
CA PRO A 62 -9.84 -11.31 -30.57
C PRO A 62 -8.70 -11.42 -29.55
N ARG A 63 -9.04 -11.53 -28.27
CA ARG A 63 -8.10 -11.58 -27.15
C ARG A 63 -8.22 -12.89 -26.38
N PRO A 64 -7.15 -13.32 -25.67
CA PRO A 64 -7.23 -14.48 -24.80
C PRO A 64 -8.23 -14.23 -23.66
N SER A 65 -8.83 -15.31 -23.15
CA SER A 65 -9.69 -15.23 -21.98
C SER A 65 -8.93 -14.69 -20.78
N VAL A 66 -9.46 -13.66 -20.13
CA VAL A 66 -8.82 -13.04 -18.97
C VAL A 66 -9.36 -13.66 -17.69
N LEU A 67 -8.45 -14.18 -16.87
CA LEU A 67 -8.75 -14.61 -15.51
C LEU A 67 -8.46 -13.45 -14.55
N ARG A 68 -9.17 -13.44 -13.41
CA ARG A 68 -8.86 -12.49 -12.34
C ARG A 68 -7.44 -12.82 -11.81
N PRO A 69 -6.51 -11.85 -11.81
CA PRO A 69 -5.17 -12.08 -11.28
C PRO A 69 -5.21 -12.31 -9.76
N SER A 70 -4.16 -12.89 -9.19
CA SER A 70 -4.01 -13.00 -7.74
C SER A 70 -3.79 -11.61 -7.12
N ALA A 71 -4.15 -11.43 -5.84
CA ALA A 71 -3.92 -10.16 -5.13
C ALA A 71 -2.43 -9.76 -5.07
N SER A 72 -1.53 -10.74 -5.13
CA SER A 72 -0.08 -10.53 -5.19
C SER A 72 0.40 -9.79 -6.45
N VAL A 73 -0.34 -9.89 -7.57
CA VAL A 73 -0.01 -9.16 -8.81
C VAL A 73 -0.10 -7.66 -8.57
N LEU A 74 -1.23 -7.17 -8.05
CA LEU A 74 -1.38 -5.74 -7.76
C LEU A 74 -0.44 -5.28 -6.64
N ASN A 75 -0.18 -6.09 -5.61
CA ASN A 75 0.86 -5.78 -4.62
C ASN A 75 2.23 -5.57 -5.29
N SER A 76 2.60 -6.44 -6.23
CA SER A 76 3.86 -6.34 -6.95
C SER A 76 3.91 -5.09 -7.83
N VAL A 77 2.80 -4.73 -8.47
CA VAL A 77 2.71 -3.47 -9.25
C VAL A 77 2.90 -2.25 -8.34
N ILE A 78 2.24 -2.21 -7.19
CA ILE A 78 2.36 -1.10 -6.23
C ILE A 78 3.79 -0.95 -5.70
N LEU A 79 4.40 -2.05 -5.25
CA LEU A 79 5.75 -2.02 -4.66
C LEU A 79 6.83 -1.67 -5.68
N ASN A 80 6.62 -2.03 -6.95
CA ASN A 80 7.55 -1.76 -8.05
C ASN A 80 7.24 -0.46 -8.82
N ALA A 81 6.28 0.35 -8.37
CA ALA A 81 6.00 1.63 -8.98
C ALA A 81 7.28 2.48 -9.06
N SER A 82 7.43 3.22 -10.16
CA SER A 82 8.60 4.05 -10.47
C SER A 82 8.55 5.41 -9.78
N SER A 83 7.36 5.96 -9.57
CA SER A 83 7.16 7.28 -8.95
C SER A 83 5.88 7.35 -8.10
N ALA A 84 5.77 8.39 -7.28
CA ALA A 84 4.54 8.70 -6.56
C ALA A 84 3.39 9.06 -7.51
N GLU A 85 3.70 9.75 -8.62
CA GLU A 85 2.72 10.10 -9.64
C GLU A 85 2.12 8.86 -10.30
N GLU A 86 2.92 7.81 -10.54
CA GLU A 86 2.39 6.53 -11.04
C GLU A 86 1.36 5.92 -10.09
N LEU A 87 1.62 5.97 -8.78
CA LEU A 87 0.65 5.50 -7.77
C LEU A 87 -0.62 6.34 -7.77
N GLU A 88 -0.49 7.67 -7.86
CA GLU A 88 -1.65 8.56 -7.95
C GLU A 88 -2.48 8.30 -9.21
N ASN A 89 -1.84 8.21 -10.37
CA ASN A 89 -2.49 7.96 -11.65
C ASN A 89 -3.21 6.61 -11.64
N MET A 90 -2.60 5.59 -11.02
CA MET A 90 -3.26 4.30 -10.83
C MET A 90 -4.54 4.42 -10.01
N VAL A 91 -4.54 5.16 -8.90
CA VAL A 91 -5.76 5.37 -8.10
C VAL A 91 -6.78 6.27 -8.83
N ARG A 92 -6.33 7.25 -9.60
CA ARG A 92 -7.20 8.09 -10.45
C ARG A 92 -7.89 7.26 -11.52
N ASP A 93 -7.20 6.31 -12.14
CA ASP A 93 -7.78 5.39 -13.10
C ASP A 93 -8.87 4.51 -12.48
N TRP A 94 -8.71 4.13 -11.22
CA TRP A 94 -9.71 3.34 -10.51
C TRP A 94 -11.01 4.12 -10.31
N LYS A 95 -10.95 5.45 -10.17
CA LYS A 95 -12.17 6.28 -10.07
C LYS A 95 -13.03 6.24 -11.32
N ASN A 96 -12.41 6.03 -12.48
CA ASN A 96 -13.11 5.94 -13.76
C ASN A 96 -13.86 4.60 -13.91
N ILE A 97 -13.64 3.64 -12.99
CA ILE A 97 -14.32 2.34 -12.98
C ILE A 97 -15.62 2.47 -12.17
N THR A 98 -16.76 2.16 -12.79
CA THR A 98 -18.04 2.25 -12.08
C THR A 98 -18.12 1.25 -10.92
N PRO A 99 -18.69 1.62 -9.75
CA PRO A 99 -18.86 0.71 -8.59
C PRO A 99 -19.62 -0.59 -8.89
N ARG A 100 -20.40 -0.62 -9.97
CA ARG A 100 -21.14 -1.81 -10.43
C ARG A 100 -20.22 -2.92 -10.96
N ARG A 101 -18.97 -2.60 -11.35
CA ARG A 101 -17.96 -3.57 -11.81
C ARG A 101 -17.37 -4.31 -10.61
N LYS A 102 -18.15 -5.23 -10.04
CA LYS A 102 -17.77 -6.02 -8.87
C LYS A 102 -16.45 -6.76 -9.07
N GLU A 103 -16.13 -7.14 -10.31
CA GLU A 103 -14.92 -7.89 -10.62
C GLU A 103 -13.64 -7.16 -10.21
N PHE A 104 -13.65 -5.83 -10.32
CA PHE A 104 -12.56 -4.96 -9.93
C PHE A 104 -12.64 -4.57 -8.46
N TRP A 105 -13.79 -4.08 -8.00
CA TRP A 105 -13.89 -3.57 -6.63
C TRP A 105 -13.72 -4.68 -5.58
N SER A 106 -14.22 -5.90 -5.83
CA SER A 106 -14.00 -7.04 -4.93
C SER A 106 -12.56 -7.58 -4.97
N TYR A 107 -11.74 -7.13 -5.91
CA TYR A 107 -10.33 -7.53 -6.01
C TYR A 107 -9.45 -6.68 -5.09
N LEU A 108 -9.86 -5.46 -4.76
CA LEU A 108 -9.14 -4.58 -3.84
C LEU A 108 -9.29 -5.06 -2.40
N ILE A 109 -8.16 -5.29 -1.73
CA ILE A 109 -8.10 -5.68 -0.33
C ILE A 109 -7.35 -4.61 0.49
N PRO A 110 -7.50 -4.59 1.83
CA PRO A 110 -6.85 -3.57 2.68
C PRO A 110 -5.33 -3.49 2.48
N GLN A 111 -4.70 -4.63 2.19
CA GLN A 111 -3.27 -4.72 1.93
C GLN A 111 -2.81 -3.89 0.72
N HIS A 112 -3.65 -3.74 -0.32
CA HIS A 112 -3.30 -2.92 -1.49
C HIS A 112 -3.17 -1.45 -1.09
N LEU A 113 -4.14 -0.96 -0.31
CA LEU A 113 -4.15 0.42 0.19
C LEU A 113 -2.98 0.65 1.16
N GLN A 114 -2.71 -0.32 2.04
CA GLN A 114 -1.55 -0.28 2.93
C GLN A 114 -0.23 -0.18 2.14
N ASN A 115 -0.04 -1.04 1.13
CA ASN A 115 1.19 -1.03 0.34
C ASN A 115 1.37 0.28 -0.43
N MET A 116 0.28 0.92 -0.88
CA MET A 116 0.34 2.26 -1.48
C MET A 116 0.80 3.32 -0.46
N LEU A 117 0.29 3.28 0.76
CA LEU A 117 0.71 4.19 1.84
C LEU A 117 2.18 3.98 2.22
N LEU A 118 2.60 2.71 2.38
CA LEU A 118 3.98 2.36 2.68
C LEU A 118 4.93 2.83 1.58
N THR A 119 4.63 2.51 0.32
CA THR A 119 5.47 2.88 -0.82
C THR A 119 5.52 4.40 -0.98
N SER A 120 4.38 5.09 -0.93
CA SER A 120 4.34 6.56 -1.03
C SER A 120 5.10 7.25 0.11
N THR A 121 5.06 6.69 1.32
CA THR A 121 5.76 7.28 2.48
C THR A 121 7.26 6.98 2.43
N PHE A 122 7.64 5.71 2.43
CA PHE A 122 9.03 5.29 2.64
C PHE A 122 9.89 5.30 1.37
N LYS A 123 9.29 5.10 0.19
CA LYS A 123 10.02 5.11 -1.08
C LYS A 123 10.05 6.48 -1.74
N PHE A 124 8.99 7.28 -1.58
CA PHE A 124 8.84 8.54 -2.32
C PHE A 124 8.68 9.80 -1.44
N GLY A 125 8.43 9.65 -0.13
CA GLY A 125 8.18 10.80 0.76
C GLY A 125 6.94 11.62 0.39
N ALA A 126 5.98 11.04 -0.32
CA ALA A 126 4.82 11.70 -0.95
C ALA A 126 3.47 11.23 -0.36
N LEU A 127 3.43 10.92 0.94
CA LEU A 127 2.24 10.40 1.64
C LEU A 127 0.99 11.24 1.36
N GLY A 128 1.08 12.56 1.49
CA GLY A 128 -0.09 13.45 1.40
C GLY A 128 -0.82 13.38 0.05
N ALA A 129 -0.07 13.31 -1.04
CA ALA A 129 -0.64 13.31 -2.39
C ALA A 129 -1.40 11.99 -2.68
N VAL A 130 -0.77 10.85 -2.40
CA VAL A 130 -1.39 9.53 -2.55
C VAL A 130 -2.57 9.34 -1.58
N LEU A 131 -2.42 9.76 -0.32
CA LEU A 131 -3.48 9.68 0.69
C LEU A 131 -4.72 10.49 0.27
N ASN A 132 -4.54 11.67 -0.33
CA ASN A 132 -5.66 12.47 -0.82
C ASN A 132 -6.45 11.76 -1.92
N VAL A 133 -5.78 11.12 -2.88
CA VAL A 133 -6.47 10.37 -3.93
C VAL A 133 -7.15 9.11 -3.36
N LEU A 134 -6.52 8.44 -2.39
CA LEU A 134 -7.12 7.32 -1.67
C LEU A 134 -8.39 7.71 -0.92
N TYR A 135 -8.46 8.88 -0.28
CA TYR A 135 -9.72 9.33 0.32
C TYR A 135 -10.85 9.52 -0.70
N GLN A 136 -10.51 9.90 -1.93
CA GLN A 136 -11.51 10.16 -2.97
C GLN A 136 -12.13 8.89 -3.56
N ILE A 137 -11.48 7.71 -3.44
CA ILE A 137 -12.07 6.43 -3.87
C ILE A 137 -12.93 5.78 -2.78
N GLN A 138 -12.87 6.26 -1.53
CA GLN A 138 -13.61 5.68 -0.40
C GLN A 138 -15.12 5.54 -0.69
N PRO A 139 -15.82 6.56 -1.22
CA PRO A 139 -17.25 6.44 -1.50
C PRO A 139 -17.57 5.38 -2.56
N LEU A 140 -16.64 5.11 -3.49
CA LEU A 140 -16.80 4.08 -4.53
C LEU A 140 -16.68 2.67 -3.93
N LEU A 141 -15.73 2.46 -3.02
CA LEU A 141 -15.58 1.20 -2.27
C LEU A 141 -16.79 0.93 -1.38
N VAL A 142 -17.33 1.95 -0.71
CA VAL A 142 -18.59 1.83 0.05
C VAL A 142 -19.75 1.44 -0.87
N LYS A 143 -19.92 2.13 -2.01
CA LYS A 143 -20.96 1.78 -3.01
C LYS A 143 -20.80 0.37 -3.56
N ALA A 144 -19.57 -0.13 -3.67
CA ALA A 144 -19.26 -1.50 -4.09
C ALA A 144 -19.37 -2.55 -2.96
N LYS A 145 -19.81 -2.15 -1.76
CA LYS A 145 -19.93 -2.98 -0.55
C LYS A 145 -18.60 -3.58 -0.07
N GLN A 146 -17.48 -2.88 -0.30
CA GLN A 146 -16.14 -3.30 0.13
C GLN A 146 -15.74 -2.56 1.40
N LEU A 147 -16.46 -2.83 2.50
CA LEU A 147 -16.28 -2.12 3.78
C LEU A 147 -14.98 -2.49 4.50
N GLU A 148 -14.36 -3.63 4.15
CA GLU A 148 -13.11 -4.06 4.77
C GLU A 148 -11.92 -3.17 4.37
N ALA A 149 -11.96 -2.54 3.19
CA ALA A 149 -10.84 -1.78 2.65
C ALA A 149 -10.38 -0.62 3.57
N TYR A 150 -11.33 0.05 4.24
CA TYR A 150 -11.07 1.11 5.23
C TYR A 150 -11.39 0.63 6.64
N ASN A 151 -10.73 -0.45 7.08
CA ASN A 151 -10.86 -0.97 8.45
C ASN A 151 -9.89 -0.27 9.43
N VAL A 152 -10.10 -0.49 10.73
CA VAL A 152 -9.21 0.08 11.76
C VAL A 152 -7.83 -0.59 11.74
N ASP A 153 -7.80 -1.92 11.80
CA ASP A 153 -6.55 -2.68 12.01
C ASP A 153 -5.48 -2.45 10.93
N VAL A 154 -5.88 -2.27 9.66
CA VAL A 154 -4.97 -2.06 8.54
C VAL A 154 -4.98 -0.60 8.10
N TRP A 155 -6.11 -0.06 7.64
CA TRP A 155 -6.13 1.26 7.01
C TRP A 155 -5.85 2.38 8.02
N TYR A 156 -6.65 2.49 9.08
CA TYR A 156 -6.53 3.58 10.05
C TYR A 156 -5.13 3.58 10.69
N ASN A 157 -4.70 2.42 11.19
CA ASN A 157 -3.41 2.28 11.86
C ASN A 157 -2.22 2.52 10.92
N THR A 158 -2.29 2.08 9.65
CA THR A 158 -1.23 2.35 8.67
C THR A 158 -1.11 3.83 8.35
N VAL A 159 -2.23 4.56 8.20
CA VAL A 159 -2.18 6.01 7.93
C VAL A 159 -1.48 6.72 9.09
N LEU A 160 -1.83 6.38 10.34
CA LEU A 160 -1.18 6.96 11.52
C LEU A 160 0.29 6.60 11.62
N MET A 161 0.65 5.34 11.36
CA MET A 161 2.05 4.90 11.30
C MET A 161 2.84 5.70 10.26
N CYS A 162 2.32 5.85 9.05
CA CYS A 162 2.98 6.61 8.00
C CYS A 162 3.11 8.09 8.36
N GLN A 163 2.10 8.66 9.04
CA GLN A 163 2.13 10.04 9.53
C GLN A 163 3.18 10.23 10.63
N LEU A 164 3.28 9.29 11.59
CA LEU A 164 4.30 9.28 12.64
C LEU A 164 5.71 9.32 12.04
N HIS A 165 6.00 8.41 11.13
CA HIS A 165 7.29 8.37 10.44
C HIS A 165 7.55 9.66 9.67
N ARG A 166 6.60 10.12 8.85
CA ARG A 166 6.72 11.38 8.11
C ARG A 166 7.03 12.55 9.05
N ASN A 167 6.31 12.69 10.16
CA ASN A 167 6.52 13.77 11.12
C ASN A 167 7.91 13.72 11.73
N ALA A 168 8.39 12.54 12.11
CA ALA A 168 9.72 12.36 12.67
C ALA A 168 10.81 12.76 11.67
N PHE A 169 10.67 12.31 10.43
CA PHE A 169 11.65 12.55 9.38
C PHE A 169 11.67 13.98 8.86
N GLN A 170 10.50 14.61 8.74
CA GLN A 170 10.36 16.00 8.26
C GLN A 170 10.38 17.02 9.40
N ASN A 171 10.61 16.57 10.64
CA ASN A 171 10.54 17.37 11.86
C ASN A 171 9.27 18.24 11.95
N VAL A 172 8.12 17.66 11.59
CA VAL A 172 6.83 18.37 11.59
C VAL A 172 6.22 18.34 12.98
N GLN A 173 6.01 19.52 13.54
CA GLN A 173 5.35 19.74 14.84
C GLN A 173 4.12 20.63 14.62
N ASP A 174 2.93 20.04 14.61
CA ASP A 174 1.65 20.75 14.47
C ASP A 174 0.56 20.06 15.29
N SER A 175 0.51 20.43 16.56
CA SER A 175 -0.49 19.96 17.53
C SER A 175 -1.93 20.22 17.10
N GLY A 176 -2.21 21.36 16.44
CA GLY A 176 -3.54 21.74 16.00
C GLY A 176 -4.06 20.94 14.79
N MET A 177 -3.16 20.37 14.00
CA MET A 177 -3.52 19.46 12.91
C MET A 177 -3.77 18.01 13.38
N VAL A 178 -3.22 17.60 14.52
CA VAL A 178 -3.38 16.22 15.04
C VAL A 178 -4.85 15.88 15.30
N GLU A 179 -5.56 16.67 16.10
CA GLU A 179 -6.96 16.37 16.43
C GLU A 179 -7.87 16.42 15.20
N ARG A 180 -7.67 17.41 14.33
CA ARG A 180 -8.42 17.54 13.08
C ARG A 180 -8.14 16.38 12.14
N GLY A 181 -6.87 15.97 12.04
CA GLY A 181 -6.41 14.83 11.25
C GLY A 181 -7.02 13.52 11.75
N LEU A 182 -7.01 13.27 13.05
CA LEU A 182 -7.60 12.09 13.68
C LEU A 182 -9.12 12.04 13.47
N ARG A 183 -9.81 13.18 13.61
CA ARG A 183 -11.25 13.26 13.36
C ARG A 183 -11.57 12.94 11.89
N LYS A 184 -10.83 13.54 10.96
CA LYS A 184 -10.97 13.28 9.51
C LYS A 184 -10.66 11.82 9.18
N LEU A 185 -9.59 11.26 9.73
CA LEU A 185 -9.23 9.87 9.50
C LEU A 185 -10.30 8.92 10.04
N SER A 186 -10.79 9.17 11.26
CA SER A 186 -11.84 8.37 11.90
C SER A 186 -13.15 8.38 11.12
N SER A 187 -13.48 9.48 10.41
CA SER A 187 -14.68 9.54 9.57
C SER A 187 -14.55 8.73 8.28
N THR A 188 -13.32 8.43 7.84
CA THR A 188 -13.09 7.62 6.62
C THR A 188 -13.21 6.12 6.85
N VAL A 189 -13.12 5.69 8.11
CA VAL A 189 -13.18 4.27 8.50
C VAL A 189 -14.60 3.73 8.35
N THR A 190 -14.72 2.68 7.55
CA THR A 190 -15.98 2.00 7.25
C THR A 190 -16.24 0.81 8.16
N LYS A 191 -15.17 0.09 8.56
CA LYS A 191 -15.25 -0.98 9.55
C LYS A 191 -14.52 -0.57 10.83
N ARG A 192 -15.29 -0.28 11.87
CA ARG A 192 -14.84 0.32 13.14
C ARG A 192 -14.62 -0.72 14.24
N GLU A 193 -14.03 -1.85 13.89
CA GLU A 193 -13.65 -2.91 14.82
C GLU A 193 -12.13 -2.92 14.91
N ASP A 194 -11.60 -2.70 16.12
CA ASP A 194 -10.18 -2.89 16.43
C ASP A 194 -10.03 -4.29 17.05
N THR A 195 -9.43 -5.21 16.31
CA THR A 195 -9.29 -6.61 16.76
C THR A 195 -7.96 -6.87 17.47
N THR A 196 -7.01 -5.96 17.30
CA THR A 196 -5.62 -6.11 17.76
C THR A 196 -5.32 -5.32 19.01
N GLY A 197 -6.08 -4.25 19.28
CA GLY A 197 -5.83 -3.29 20.34
C GLY A 197 -4.65 -2.35 20.06
N LEU A 198 -4.07 -2.40 18.85
CA LEU A 198 -2.90 -1.59 18.47
C LEU A 198 -3.24 -0.11 18.26
N THR A 199 -4.51 0.19 17.98
CA THR A 199 -4.95 1.56 17.64
C THR A 199 -4.67 2.53 18.78
N LYS A 200 -4.90 2.11 20.02
CA LYS A 200 -4.66 2.96 21.20
C LYS A 200 -3.19 3.36 21.30
N GLU A 201 -2.28 2.41 21.07
CA GLU A 201 -0.84 2.63 21.19
C GLU A 201 -0.32 3.56 20.08
N ILE A 202 -0.80 3.37 18.85
CA ILE A 202 -0.42 4.23 17.72
C ILE A 202 -0.98 5.65 17.87
N VAL A 203 -2.22 5.80 18.35
CA VAL A 203 -2.82 7.13 18.59
C VAL A 203 -2.08 7.84 19.73
N GLN A 204 -1.72 7.13 20.80
CA GLN A 204 -0.93 7.68 21.90
C GLN A 204 0.49 8.04 21.46
N ALA A 205 1.13 7.22 20.63
CA ALA A 205 2.43 7.52 20.03
C ALA A 205 2.40 8.84 19.25
N LEU A 206 1.32 9.10 18.49
CA LEU A 206 1.13 10.38 17.80
C LEU A 206 0.97 11.55 18.78
N GLY A 207 0.23 11.35 19.86
CA GLY A 207 0.11 12.35 20.93
C GLY A 207 1.46 12.68 21.58
N ARG A 208 2.25 11.66 21.92
CA ARG A 208 3.60 11.83 22.49
C ARG A 208 4.52 12.59 21.54
N GLN A 209 4.56 12.20 20.26
CA GLN A 209 5.41 12.84 19.25
C GLN A 209 5.14 14.35 19.13
N GLN A 210 3.87 14.74 19.29
CA GLN A 210 3.40 16.12 19.09
C GLN A 210 3.23 16.87 20.42
N ASN A 211 3.55 16.23 21.55
CA ASN A 211 3.34 16.74 22.91
C ASN A 211 1.88 17.20 23.17
N VAL A 212 0.91 16.39 22.73
CA VAL A 212 -0.53 16.64 22.91
C VAL A 212 -1.22 15.44 23.54
N GLU A 213 -2.15 15.70 24.46
CA GLU A 213 -3.07 14.68 24.94
C GLU A 213 -4.14 14.40 23.88
N VAL A 214 -4.13 13.19 23.32
CA VAL A 214 -5.02 12.82 22.22
C VAL A 214 -6.20 11.99 22.72
N LYS A 215 -7.41 12.41 22.38
CA LYS A 215 -8.64 11.65 22.68
C LYS A 215 -8.72 10.41 21.80
N LEU A 216 -8.84 9.24 22.44
CA LEU A 216 -9.05 7.98 21.73
C LEU A 216 -10.41 7.94 21.02
N PRO A 217 -10.47 7.45 19.78
CA PRO A 217 -11.73 7.22 19.09
C PRO A 217 -12.53 6.12 19.80
N ASN A 218 -13.86 6.20 19.74
CA ASN A 218 -14.76 5.31 20.50
C ASN A 218 -14.49 3.82 20.23
N PHE A 219 -14.14 3.47 18.99
CA PHE A 219 -13.86 2.08 18.60
C PHE A 219 -12.53 1.52 19.12
N ALA A 220 -11.67 2.34 19.71
CA ALA A 220 -10.40 1.91 20.30
C ALA A 220 -10.41 1.98 21.84
N ARG A 221 -11.52 2.40 22.44
CA ARG A 221 -11.63 2.52 23.90
C ARG A 221 -11.78 1.13 24.51
N ASN A 222 -10.98 0.86 25.55
CA ASN A 222 -11.05 -0.36 26.36
C ASN A 222 -10.76 -1.66 25.60
N ILE A 223 -9.94 -1.60 24.56
CA ILE A 223 -9.51 -2.80 23.82
C ILE A 223 -8.13 -3.22 24.31
N GLU A 224 -8.04 -4.47 24.76
CA GLU A 224 -6.79 -5.08 25.16
C GLU A 224 -5.95 -5.46 23.94
N ILE A 225 -4.62 -5.42 24.10
CA ILE A 225 -3.74 -5.87 23.04
C ILE A 225 -3.84 -7.38 22.91
N ASN A 226 -4.17 -7.80 21.70
CA ASN A 226 -4.29 -9.19 21.29
C ASN A 226 -3.40 -9.43 20.07
N LEU A 227 -2.21 -9.99 20.32
CA LEU A 227 -1.22 -10.26 19.29
C LEU A 227 -0.88 -11.75 19.28
N PRO A 228 -0.72 -12.35 18.09
CA PRO A 228 -0.42 -13.77 17.98
C PRO A 228 1.03 -14.04 18.34
N SER A 229 1.30 -15.17 19.01
CA SER A 229 2.65 -15.68 19.26
C SER A 229 2.83 -17.05 18.59
N ILE A 230 4.07 -17.41 18.30
CA ILE A 230 4.43 -18.74 17.83
C ILE A 230 5.65 -19.27 18.58
N ASP A 231 5.65 -20.55 18.92
CA ASP A 231 6.83 -21.20 19.47
C ASP A 231 7.83 -21.49 18.33
N VAL A 232 8.90 -20.68 18.30
CA VAL A 232 9.95 -20.70 17.28
C VAL A 232 10.72 -22.04 17.30
N SER A 233 10.79 -22.70 18.45
CA SER A 233 11.58 -23.92 18.63
C SER A 233 10.87 -25.18 18.10
N THR A 234 9.53 -25.20 18.16
CA THR A 234 8.73 -26.38 17.80
C THR A 234 7.99 -26.22 16.47
N ALA A 235 7.80 -24.99 15.97
CA ALA A 235 7.06 -24.76 14.74
C ALA A 235 7.82 -25.20 13.48
N SER A 236 7.09 -25.77 12.53
CA SER A 236 7.60 -26.10 11.20
C SER A 236 7.92 -24.85 10.36
N GLN A 237 8.84 -24.97 9.40
CA GLN A 237 9.16 -23.86 8.48
C GLN A 237 7.95 -23.26 7.77
N ASN A 238 6.95 -24.06 7.41
CA ASN A 238 5.73 -23.57 6.76
C ASN A 238 4.85 -22.75 7.72
N GLN A 239 4.77 -23.14 8.99
CA GLN A 239 4.06 -22.37 10.01
C GLN A 239 4.77 -21.04 10.27
N LEU A 240 6.11 -21.05 10.38
CA LEU A 240 6.93 -19.86 10.55
C LEU A 240 6.75 -18.87 9.38
N ARG A 241 6.82 -19.34 8.12
CA ARG A 241 6.58 -18.48 6.94
C ARG A 241 5.16 -17.92 6.88
N THR A 242 4.18 -18.73 7.27
CA THR A 242 2.77 -18.31 7.33
C THR A 242 2.58 -17.25 8.41
N PHE A 243 3.22 -17.41 9.57
CA PHE A 243 3.22 -16.43 10.65
C PHE A 243 3.81 -15.08 10.20
N LEU A 244 4.97 -15.09 9.54
CA LEU A 244 5.58 -13.87 9.00
C LEU A 244 4.63 -13.14 8.03
N THR A 245 4.07 -13.89 7.07
CA THR A 245 3.21 -13.32 6.02
C THR A 245 1.91 -12.77 6.57
N LYS A 246 1.29 -13.45 7.55
CA LYS A 246 0.01 -13.02 8.13
C LYS A 246 0.15 -11.83 9.07
N ASN A 247 1.27 -11.75 9.80
CA ASN A 247 1.44 -10.79 10.89
C ASN A 247 2.36 -9.62 10.51
N THR A 248 2.67 -9.43 9.22
CA THR A 248 3.53 -8.33 8.76
C THR A 248 2.96 -6.97 9.17
N THR A 249 1.66 -6.76 9.03
CA THR A 249 1.01 -5.48 9.38
C THR A 249 1.09 -5.19 10.87
N GLN A 250 0.71 -6.17 11.70
CA GLN A 250 0.81 -6.05 13.15
C GLN A 250 2.26 -5.80 13.57
N TYR A 251 3.22 -6.47 12.93
CA TYR A 251 4.64 -6.26 13.18
C TYR A 251 5.09 -4.82 12.92
N LEU A 252 4.78 -4.26 11.74
CA LEU A 252 5.12 -2.89 11.39
C LEU A 252 4.51 -1.88 12.39
N LEU A 253 3.25 -2.09 12.76
CA LEU A 253 2.54 -1.23 13.71
C LEU A 253 3.13 -1.34 15.12
N SER A 254 3.33 -2.55 15.65
CA SER A 254 3.91 -2.77 16.97
C SER A 254 5.31 -2.16 17.08
N ARG A 255 6.16 -2.34 16.07
CA ARG A 255 7.50 -1.74 16.06
C ARG A 255 7.45 -0.21 16.01
N THR A 256 6.53 0.35 15.22
CA THR A 256 6.27 1.80 15.21
C THR A 256 5.86 2.29 16.60
N ALA A 257 4.91 1.63 17.25
CA ALA A 257 4.45 2.04 18.57
C ALA A 257 5.61 2.07 19.59
N LEU A 258 6.48 1.04 19.57
CA LEU A 258 7.67 0.98 20.42
C LEU A 258 8.69 2.09 20.09
N ASP A 259 9.01 2.31 18.82
CA ASP A 259 9.95 3.36 18.38
C ASP A 259 9.49 4.76 18.78
N PHE A 260 8.18 4.98 18.87
CA PHE A 260 7.57 6.24 19.30
C PHE A 260 7.11 6.21 20.77
N GLY A 261 7.72 5.35 21.59
CA GLY A 261 7.68 5.43 23.06
C GLY A 261 6.53 4.67 23.74
N SER A 262 5.95 3.65 23.11
CA SER A 262 5.11 2.69 23.83
C SER A 262 5.98 1.79 24.74
N THR A 263 5.51 1.52 25.94
CA THR A 263 6.17 0.65 26.94
C THR A 263 5.38 -0.63 27.21
N GLU A 264 4.42 -0.97 26.34
CA GLU A 264 3.52 -2.10 26.56
C GLU A 264 4.22 -3.45 26.34
N ALA A 265 4.29 -4.27 27.38
CA ALA A 265 5.07 -5.51 27.39
C ALA A 265 4.60 -6.51 26.32
N LYS A 266 3.29 -6.58 26.03
CA LYS A 266 2.75 -7.46 24.98
C LYS A 266 3.27 -7.11 23.58
N LEU A 267 3.51 -5.82 23.30
CA LEU A 267 4.09 -5.39 22.02
C LEU A 267 5.54 -5.86 21.91
N GLN A 268 6.32 -5.66 22.97
CA GLN A 268 7.72 -6.04 23.00
C GLN A 268 7.89 -7.55 22.81
N GLN A 269 7.13 -8.35 23.55
CA GLN A 269 7.12 -9.81 23.41
C GLN A 269 6.79 -10.26 21.98
N PHE A 270 5.79 -9.64 21.35
CA PHE A 270 5.42 -9.96 19.98
C PHE A 270 6.50 -9.58 18.97
N VAL A 271 7.12 -8.41 19.11
CA VAL A 271 8.20 -7.95 18.22
C VAL A 271 9.42 -8.86 18.35
N GLU A 272 9.82 -9.20 19.56
CA GLU A 272 10.92 -10.15 19.81
C GLU A 272 10.62 -11.53 19.22
N ASN A 273 9.38 -12.03 19.39
CA ASN A 273 8.93 -13.28 18.81
C ASN A 273 9.00 -13.24 17.27
N TYR A 274 8.52 -12.18 16.64
CA TYR A 274 8.55 -12.02 15.19
C TYR A 274 9.99 -11.91 14.65
N GLN A 275 10.87 -11.19 15.34
CA GLN A 275 12.28 -11.06 14.98
C GLN A 275 13.05 -12.38 15.12
N ALA A 276 12.74 -13.18 16.13
CA ALA A 276 13.30 -14.53 16.26
C ALA A 276 12.92 -15.41 15.06
N VAL A 277 11.67 -15.32 14.58
CA VAL A 277 11.21 -16.03 13.38
C VAL A 277 11.91 -15.53 12.10
N LEU A 278 12.14 -14.22 11.97
CA LEU A 278 12.90 -13.63 10.87
C LEU A 278 14.34 -14.16 10.83
N ALA A 279 15.01 -14.18 11.98
CA ALA A 279 16.38 -14.69 12.11
C ALA A 279 16.47 -16.16 11.69
N GLN A 280 15.54 -17.01 12.16
CA GLN A 280 15.51 -18.43 11.80
C GLN A 280 15.26 -18.68 10.30
N ASN A 281 14.57 -17.75 9.61
CA ASN A 281 14.33 -17.84 8.16
C ASN A 281 15.37 -17.08 7.32
N SER A 282 16.37 -16.45 7.94
CA SER A 282 17.36 -15.59 7.27
C SER A 282 16.72 -14.50 6.40
N VAL A 283 15.62 -13.92 6.90
CA VAL A 283 14.88 -12.84 6.22
C VAL A 283 15.23 -11.51 6.89
N ALA A 284 15.54 -10.49 6.09
CA ALA A 284 15.81 -9.15 6.58
C ALA A 284 14.56 -8.52 7.21
N ASP A 285 14.79 -7.68 8.23
CA ASP A 285 13.74 -6.95 8.92
C ASP A 285 13.08 -5.93 7.97
N ILE A 286 11.80 -6.16 7.69
CA ILE A 286 11.04 -5.35 6.73
C ILE A 286 10.84 -3.90 7.22
N TYR A 287 10.77 -3.69 8.53
CA TYR A 287 10.62 -2.35 9.07
C TYR A 287 11.92 -1.57 8.94
N ASP A 288 13.08 -2.19 9.24
CA ASP A 288 14.39 -1.54 9.08
C ASP A 288 14.63 -1.16 7.63
N LYS A 289 14.19 -2.02 6.70
CA LYS A 289 14.23 -1.72 5.27
C LYS A 289 13.44 -0.45 4.93
N TYR A 290 12.20 -0.31 5.42
CA TYR A 290 11.38 0.88 5.15
C TYR A 290 11.99 2.15 5.76
N VAL A 291 12.40 2.11 7.02
CA VAL A 291 13.04 3.23 7.70
C VAL A 291 14.33 3.66 6.98
N SER A 292 15.14 2.70 6.55
CA SER A 292 16.38 2.97 5.81
C SER A 292 16.12 3.57 4.43
N GLN A 293 15.11 3.09 3.71
CA GLN A 293 14.70 3.66 2.41
C GLN A 293 14.31 5.14 2.54
N TYR A 294 13.56 5.48 3.59
CA TYR A 294 13.20 6.88 3.83
C TYR A 294 14.43 7.74 4.11
N LYS A 295 15.34 7.26 4.99
CA LYS A 295 16.58 7.97 5.31
C LYS A 295 17.42 8.24 4.06
N GLN A 296 17.56 7.24 3.18
CA GLN A 296 18.26 7.39 1.90
C GLN A 296 17.61 8.45 1.00
N LEU A 297 16.28 8.47 0.93
CA LEU A 297 15.55 9.49 0.16
C LEU A 297 15.78 10.90 0.69
N LEU A 298 15.86 11.08 2.01
CA LEU A 298 16.18 12.38 2.59
C LEU A 298 17.61 12.84 2.25
N THR A 299 18.58 11.92 2.35
CA THR A 299 19.96 12.23 1.96
C THR A 299 20.05 12.63 0.49
N GLN A 300 19.39 11.89 -0.41
CA GLN A 300 19.36 12.21 -1.84
C GLN A 300 18.78 13.60 -2.12
N LYS A 301 17.66 13.95 -1.49
CA LYS A 301 17.04 15.28 -1.66
C LYS A 301 17.93 16.41 -1.17
N ALA A 302 18.65 16.22 -0.06
CA ALA A 302 19.60 17.21 0.44
C ALA A 302 20.75 17.44 -0.56
N THR A 303 21.32 16.37 -1.11
CA THR A 303 22.40 16.46 -2.11
C THR A 303 21.96 17.11 -3.43
N GLU A 304 20.74 16.84 -3.88
CA GLU A 304 20.15 17.46 -5.08
C GLU A 304 19.91 18.97 -4.89
N SER A 305 19.50 19.42 -3.70
CA SER A 305 19.35 20.85 -3.41
C SER A 305 20.70 21.59 -3.37
N GLU A 306 21.73 20.99 -2.78
CA GLU A 306 23.07 21.61 -2.69
C GLU A 306 23.72 21.77 -4.07
N THR A 307 23.63 20.75 -4.93
CA THR A 307 24.16 20.81 -6.31
C THR A 307 23.41 21.79 -7.21
N THR A 308 22.12 22.00 -6.97
CA THR A 308 21.32 22.98 -7.73
C THR A 308 21.64 24.41 -7.30
N GLU A 309 21.91 24.64 -6.01
CA GLU A 309 22.34 25.95 -5.49
C GLU A 309 23.74 26.34 -5.97
N GLU A 310 24.69 25.39 -6.03
CA GLU A 310 26.02 25.61 -6.60
C GLU A 310 25.96 25.94 -8.10
N ALA A 311 25.15 25.21 -8.88
CA ALA A 311 24.97 25.47 -10.31
C ALA A 311 24.30 26.83 -10.60
N HIS A 312 23.39 27.28 -9.72
CA HIS A 312 22.77 28.60 -9.86
C HIS A 312 23.70 29.75 -9.42
N ALA A 313 24.56 29.53 -8.43
CA ALA A 313 25.55 30.50 -7.99
C ALA A 313 26.64 30.72 -9.06
N ASP A 314 27.10 29.64 -9.72
CA ASP A 314 28.07 29.73 -10.81
C ASP A 314 27.47 30.42 -12.06
N ALA A 315 26.20 30.16 -12.38
CA ALA A 315 25.52 30.84 -13.49
C ALA A 315 25.34 32.35 -13.28
N GLN A 316 25.10 32.80 -12.04
CA GLN A 316 25.01 34.23 -11.71
C GLN A 316 26.38 34.93 -11.67
N ALA A 317 27.46 34.20 -11.38
CA ALA A 317 28.83 34.72 -11.39
C ALA A 317 29.41 34.89 -12.82
N GLU A 318 28.89 34.15 -13.81
CA GLU A 318 29.26 34.32 -15.22
C GLU A 318 28.50 35.48 -15.91
N GLU A 319 27.26 35.79 -15.52
CA GLU A 319 26.50 36.93 -16.08
C GLU A 319 26.96 38.31 -15.57
N THR A 320 27.84 38.36 -14.56
CA THR A 320 28.38 39.60 -13.99
C THR A 320 29.80 39.96 -14.46
N LYS A 321 30.34 39.25 -15.46
CA LYS A 321 31.60 39.58 -16.14
C LYS A 321 31.37 40.09 -17.55
#